data_AF-A0A925S7W9-F1
#
_entry.id   AF-A0A925S7W9-F1
#
_cell.length_a   1.000
_cell.length_b   1.000
_cell.length_c   1.000
_cell.angle_alpha   90.00
_cell.angle_beta   90.00
_cell.angle_gamma   90.00
#
_symmetry.space_group_name_H-M   'P 1'
#
loop_
_entity.id
_entity.type
_entity.pdbx_description
1 polymer ?
#
loop_
_entity_poly.entity_id
_entity_poly.type
_entity_poly.pdbx_seq_one_letter_code
_entity_poly.pdbx_strand_id
1 'polypeptide(L)'
;MLKSLTSALSLVAVLGMLATPSFAKSAAEVQAEADAKASEAAATGNVAANESERSADAQAAGKEGRAAKHAKEAARNAKEASKDQEKADDLQNKADKKAIKEAK
;
A
#
# COMPACT_ATOMS: atom_id res chain seq x y z
N MET A 1 -52.42 36.41 -0.85
CA MET A 1 -51.26 35.76 -1.51
C MET A 1 -50.22 35.43 -0.44
N LEU A 2 -50.23 34.25 0.16
CA LEU A 2 -49.10 33.72 0.93
C LEU A 2 -49.18 32.19 0.86
N LYS A 3 -48.68 31.64 -0.24
CA LYS A 3 -48.37 30.21 -0.35
C LYS A 3 -46.85 30.10 -0.54
N SER A 4 -46.30 29.08 0.10
CA SER A 4 -44.93 28.56 0.00
C SER A 4 -43.80 29.42 0.56
N LEU A 5 -43.54 29.29 1.87
CA LEU A 5 -42.19 29.45 2.42
C LEU A 5 -41.82 28.35 3.43
N THR A 6 -42.57 27.25 3.47
CA THR A 6 -42.35 26.14 4.41
C THR A 6 -41.78 24.88 3.76
N SER A 7 -41.60 24.86 2.43
CA SER A 7 -41.15 23.65 1.72
C SER A 7 -39.65 23.59 1.44
N ALA A 8 -38.89 24.67 1.69
CA ALA A 8 -37.46 24.71 1.35
C ALA A 8 -36.55 24.33 2.53
N LEU A 9 -37.06 24.36 3.77
CA LEU A 9 -36.25 24.12 4.97
C LEU A 9 -36.07 22.62 5.28
N SER A 10 -36.91 21.74 4.73
CA SER A 10 -36.79 20.28 4.94
C SER A 10 -35.80 19.61 4.00
N LEU A 11 -35.47 20.22 2.85
CA LEU A 11 -34.59 19.60 1.85
C LEU A 11 -33.10 19.69 2.23
N VAL A 12 -32.71 20.72 2.98
CA VAL A 12 -31.34 20.86 3.52
C VAL A 12 -31.09 19.87 4.66
N ALA A 13 -32.11 19.54 5.45
CA ALA A 13 -32.00 18.57 6.54
C ALA A 13 -31.81 17.12 6.04
N VAL A 14 -32.37 16.78 4.88
CA VAL A 14 -32.21 15.45 4.25
C VAL A 14 -30.86 15.33 3.52
N LEU A 15 -30.34 16.43 2.94
CA LEU A 15 -28.99 16.43 2.35
C LEU A 15 -27.87 16.41 3.41
N GLY A 16 -28.13 16.86 4.64
CA GLY A 16 -27.15 16.84 5.73
C GLY A 16 -26.82 15.44 6.29
N MET A 17 -27.67 14.42 6.03
CA MET A 17 -27.45 13.03 6.47
C MET A 17 -26.77 12.14 5.41
N LEU A 18 -26.65 12.58 4.15
CA LEU A 18 -26.01 11.81 3.08
C LEU A 18 -24.52 12.09 2.90
N ALA A 19 -23.91 12.89 3.79
CA ALA A 19 -22.47 13.11 3.83
C ALA A 19 -21.77 12.19 4.84
N THR A 20 -22.27 10.97 5.07
CA THR A 20 -21.41 9.93 5.62
C THR A 20 -20.36 9.61 4.56
N PRO A 21 -19.05 9.67 4.86
CA PRO A 21 -18.03 9.28 3.89
C PRO A 21 -18.06 7.76 3.75
N SER A 22 -19.04 7.22 3.00
CA SER A 22 -19.09 5.81 2.60
C SER A 22 -17.94 5.43 1.65
N PHE A 23 -17.08 6.38 1.29
CA PHE A 23 -15.86 6.20 0.52
C PHE A 23 -14.62 5.91 1.39
N ALA A 24 -14.73 5.89 2.72
CA ALA A 24 -13.62 5.51 3.57
C ALA A 24 -13.49 3.97 3.61
N LYS A 25 -12.44 3.42 2.99
CA LYS A 25 -12.08 1.99 3.12
C LYS A 25 -12.18 1.53 4.57
N SER A 26 -12.80 0.38 4.81
CA SER A 26 -12.84 -0.28 6.12
C SER A 26 -11.44 -0.67 6.61
N ALA A 27 -11.29 -0.95 7.91
CA ALA A 27 -10.03 -1.50 8.44
C ALA A 27 -9.59 -2.77 7.69
N ALA A 28 -10.52 -3.67 7.36
CA ALA A 28 -10.25 -4.91 6.63
C ALA A 28 -9.74 -4.66 5.20
N GLU A 29 -10.29 -3.67 4.48
CA GLU A 29 -9.79 -3.31 3.14
C GLU A 29 -8.39 -2.69 3.18
N VAL A 30 -8.09 -1.91 4.22
CA VAL A 30 -6.73 -1.35 4.40
C VAL A 30 -5.74 -2.46 4.78
N GLN A 31 -6.16 -3.44 5.59
CA GLN A 31 -5.36 -4.62 5.92
C GLN A 31 -5.02 -5.43 4.67
N ALA A 32 -6.01 -5.71 3.82
CA ALA A 32 -5.79 -6.44 2.57
C ALA A 32 -4.80 -5.73 1.64
N GLU A 33 -4.80 -4.39 1.62
CA GLU A 33 -3.81 -3.61 0.87
C GLU A 33 -2.41 -3.71 1.48
N ALA A 34 -2.30 -3.73 2.82
CA ALA A 34 -1.04 -3.98 3.52
C ALA A 34 -0.47 -5.35 3.17
N ASP A 35 -1.30 -6.39 3.23
CA ASP A 35 -0.91 -7.78 2.92
C ASP A 35 -0.44 -7.92 1.47
N ALA A 36 -1.14 -7.27 0.53
CA ALA A 36 -0.74 -7.23 -0.87
C ALA A 36 0.65 -6.58 -1.05
N LYS A 37 0.91 -5.46 -0.35
CA LYS A 37 2.21 -4.79 -0.40
C LYS A 37 3.33 -5.60 0.26
N ALA A 38 3.05 -6.28 1.36
CA ALA A 38 4.00 -7.19 1.98
C ALA A 38 4.33 -8.37 1.04
N SER A 39 3.33 -8.90 0.34
CA SER A 39 3.55 -9.95 -0.67
C SER A 39 4.40 -9.46 -1.85
N GLU A 40 4.15 -8.24 -2.35
CA GLU A 40 4.97 -7.61 -3.40
C GLU A 40 6.42 -7.40 -2.94
N ALA A 41 6.61 -6.94 -1.70
CA ALA A 41 7.92 -6.78 -1.09
C ALA A 41 8.68 -8.11 -1.01
N ALA A 42 8.03 -9.18 -0.56
CA ALA A 42 8.62 -10.51 -0.49
C ALA A 42 8.99 -11.05 -1.89
N ALA A 43 8.09 -10.91 -2.87
CA ALA A 43 8.37 -11.33 -4.25
C ALA A 43 9.58 -10.57 -4.83
N THR A 44 9.62 -9.26 -4.65
CA THR A 44 10.73 -8.41 -5.13
C THR A 44 12.04 -8.72 -4.39
N GLY A 45 11.95 -9.01 -3.08
CA GLY A 45 13.08 -9.47 -2.27
C GLY A 45 13.68 -10.78 -2.79
N ASN A 46 12.84 -11.73 -3.20
CA ASN A 46 13.30 -12.98 -3.82
C ASN A 46 14.01 -12.74 -5.17
N VAL A 47 13.51 -11.80 -5.97
CA VAL A 47 14.21 -11.40 -7.21
C VAL A 47 15.57 -10.77 -6.89
N ALA A 48 15.66 -9.93 -5.85
CA ALA A 48 16.92 -9.36 -5.40
C ALA A 48 17.92 -10.44 -4.95
N ALA A 49 17.45 -11.44 -4.19
CA ALA A 49 18.27 -12.56 -3.73
C ALA A 49 18.81 -13.39 -4.90
N ASN A 50 17.95 -13.79 -5.84
CA ASN A 50 18.35 -14.54 -7.04
C ASN A 50 19.38 -13.77 -7.88
N GLU A 51 19.23 -12.45 -7.97
CA GLU A 51 20.15 -11.62 -8.72
C GLU A 51 21.50 -11.45 -8.00
N SER A 52 21.49 -11.46 -6.67
CA SER A 52 22.71 -11.53 -5.87
C SER A 52 23.44 -12.86 -6.06
N GLU A 53 22.73 -13.99 -6.13
CA GLU A 53 23.31 -15.30 -6.43
C GLU A 53 23.97 -15.31 -7.82
N ARG A 54 23.27 -14.80 -8.85
CA ARG A 54 23.84 -14.67 -10.21
C ARG A 54 25.06 -13.76 -10.25
N SER A 55 25.10 -12.71 -9.42
CA SER A 55 26.28 -11.87 -9.28
C SER A 55 27.46 -12.67 -8.76
N ALA A 56 27.27 -13.44 -7.68
CA ALA A 56 28.30 -14.29 -7.09
C ALA A 56 28.80 -15.35 -8.08
N ASP A 57 27.91 -16.02 -8.81
CA ASP A 57 28.27 -16.99 -9.85
C ASP A 57 29.10 -16.34 -10.97
N ALA A 58 28.73 -15.13 -11.39
CA ALA A 58 29.48 -14.38 -12.39
C ALA A 58 30.87 -13.94 -11.87
N GLN A 59 31.00 -13.60 -10.58
CA GLN A 59 32.29 -13.30 -9.96
C GLN A 59 33.19 -14.54 -9.94
N ALA A 60 32.65 -15.68 -9.49
CA ALA A 60 33.37 -16.95 -9.45
C ALA A 60 33.86 -17.38 -10.85
N ALA A 61 33.09 -17.06 -11.90
CA ALA A 61 33.45 -17.32 -13.29
C ALA A 61 34.36 -16.24 -13.94
N GLY A 62 34.87 -15.27 -13.16
CA GLY A 62 35.75 -14.20 -13.66
C GLY A 62 35.07 -13.19 -14.59
N LYS A 63 33.74 -13.10 -14.55
CA LYS A 63 32.92 -12.24 -15.44
C LYS A 63 32.50 -10.97 -14.71
N GLU A 64 33.48 -10.16 -14.30
CA GLU A 64 33.30 -8.98 -13.44
C GLU A 64 32.25 -7.99 -13.96
N GLY A 65 32.20 -7.72 -15.27
CA GLY A 65 31.18 -6.83 -15.85
C GLY A 65 29.74 -7.35 -15.71
N ARG A 66 29.54 -8.67 -15.80
CA ARG A 66 28.22 -9.29 -15.56
C ARG A 66 27.88 -9.33 -14.08
N ALA A 67 28.87 -9.64 -13.24
CA ALA A 67 28.70 -9.59 -11.79
C ALA A 67 28.23 -8.21 -11.32
N ALA A 68 28.86 -7.13 -11.81
CA ALA A 68 28.50 -5.77 -11.48
C ALA A 68 27.07 -5.41 -11.96
N LYS A 69 26.65 -5.90 -13.13
CA LYS A 69 25.29 -5.72 -13.63
C LYS A 69 24.27 -6.39 -12.70
N HIS A 70 24.47 -7.66 -12.38
CA HIS A 70 23.60 -8.41 -11.48
C HIS A 70 23.58 -7.79 -10.06
N ALA A 71 24.73 -7.39 -9.52
CA ALA A 71 24.79 -6.69 -8.23
C ALA A 71 23.97 -5.39 -8.21
N LYS A 72 24.00 -4.62 -9.30
CA LYS A 72 23.21 -3.38 -9.43
C LYS A 72 21.71 -3.67 -9.51
N GLU A 73 21.31 -4.70 -10.25
CA GLU A 73 19.92 -5.14 -10.34
C GLU A 73 19.40 -5.66 -9.00
N ALA A 74 20.20 -6.47 -8.29
CA ALA A 74 19.91 -6.94 -6.93
C ALA A 74 19.70 -5.76 -5.97
N ALA A 75 20.61 -4.78 -5.96
CA ALA A 75 20.50 -3.60 -5.10
C ALA A 75 19.25 -2.76 -5.42
N ARG A 76 18.89 -2.63 -6.70
CA ARG A 76 17.67 -1.93 -7.12
C ARG A 76 16.42 -2.65 -6.60
N ASN A 77 16.33 -3.96 -6.79
CA ASN A 77 15.20 -4.76 -6.34
C ASN A 77 15.10 -4.78 -4.80
N ALA A 78 16.22 -4.86 -4.09
CA ALA A 78 16.23 -4.78 -2.62
C ALA A 78 15.68 -3.43 -2.11
N LYS A 79 16.03 -2.33 -2.78
CA LYS A 79 15.49 -1.01 -2.46
C LYS A 79 14.00 -0.89 -2.75
N GLU A 80 13.52 -1.52 -3.81
CA GLU A 80 12.10 -1.56 -4.15
C GLU A 80 11.30 -2.40 -3.15
N ALA A 81 11.78 -3.60 -2.82
CA ALA A 81 11.23 -4.44 -1.76
C ALA A 81 11.14 -3.70 -0.42
N SER A 82 12.18 -2.98 -0.02
CA SER A 82 12.17 -2.19 1.21
C SER A 82 11.11 -1.09 1.20
N LYS A 83 10.88 -0.43 0.06
CA LYS A 83 9.84 0.60 -0.07
C LYS A 83 8.44 0.01 -0.01
N ASP A 84 8.23 -1.17 -0.59
CA ASP A 84 6.92 -1.81 -0.54
C ASP A 84 6.63 -2.38 0.85
N GLN A 85 7.66 -2.85 1.56
CA GLN A 85 7.54 -3.20 2.97
C GLN A 85 7.18 -1.98 3.83
N GLU A 86 7.85 -0.84 3.64
CA GLU A 86 7.54 0.41 4.36
C GLU A 86 6.08 0.84 4.13
N LYS A 87 5.59 0.75 2.88
CA LYS A 87 4.18 1.00 2.57
C LYS A 87 3.25 0.00 3.24
N ALA A 88 3.62 -1.27 3.29
CA ALA A 88 2.84 -2.31 3.97
C ALA A 88 2.71 -1.98 5.46
N ASP A 89 3.81 -1.63 6.12
CA ASP A 89 3.82 -1.26 7.54
C ASP A 89 2.99 0.01 7.81
N ASP A 90 3.06 1.01 6.92
CA ASP A 90 2.23 2.21 6.98
C ASP A 90 0.74 1.90 6.84
N LEU A 91 0.37 0.97 5.95
CA LEU A 91 -1.00 0.52 5.77
C LEU A 91 -1.48 -0.30 6.97
N GLN A 92 -0.64 -1.18 7.51
CA GLN A 92 -0.92 -1.92 8.75
C GLN A 92 -1.25 -0.96 9.90
N ASN A 93 -0.39 0.03 10.12
CA ASN A 93 -0.60 1.05 11.15
C ASN A 93 -1.90 1.85 10.95
N LYS A 94 -2.32 2.06 9.69
CA LYS A 94 -3.60 2.70 9.36
C LYS A 94 -4.79 1.77 9.62
N ALA A 95 -4.67 0.49 9.27
CA ALA A 95 -5.69 -0.53 9.52
C ALA A 95 -5.93 -0.68 11.02
N ASP A 96 -4.88 -0.81 11.82
CA ASP A 96 -4.97 -0.94 13.28
C ASP A 96 -5.65 0.28 13.92
N LYS A 97 -5.23 1.49 13.53
CA LYS A 97 -5.87 2.73 14.02
C LYS A 97 -7.35 2.82 13.65
N LYS A 98 -7.74 2.28 12.49
CA LYS A 98 -9.16 2.23 12.08
C LYS A 98 -9.92 1.17 12.86
N ALA A 99 -9.39 -0.03 13.00
CA ALA A 99 -10.01 -1.10 13.78
C ALA A 99 -10.28 -0.65 15.23
N ILE A 100 -9.33 0.06 15.86
CA ILE A 100 -9.53 0.63 17.21
C ILE A 100 -10.65 1.67 17.25
N LYS A 101 -10.82 2.47 16.19
CA LYS A 101 -11.91 3.45 16.10
C LYS A 101 -13.26 2.79 15.81
N GLU A 102 -13.30 1.75 14.99
CA GLU A 102 -14.51 1.00 14.65
C GLU A 102 -15.01 0.17 15.85
N ALA A 103 -14.10 -0.24 16.75
CA ALA A 103 -14.42 -1.01 17.96
C ALA A 103 -14.83 -0.16 19.18
N LYS A 104 -14.76 1.18 19.10
CA LYS A 104 -15.14 2.11 20.17
C LYS A 104 -16.48 2.76 19.89
#